data_AF-A0A2G8KNY9-F1
#
_entry.id   AF-A0A2G8KNY9-F1
#
_cell.length_a   1.000
_cell.length_b   1.000
_cell.length_c   1.000
_cell.angle_alpha   90.00
_cell.angle_beta   90.00
_cell.angle_gamma   90.00
#
_symmetry.space_group_name_H-M   'P 1'
#
loop_
_entity.id
_entity.type
_entity.pdbx_description
1 polymer ?
#
loop_
_entity_poly.entity_id
_entity_poly.type
_entity_poly.pdbx_seq_one_letter_code
_entity_poly.pdbx_strand_id
1 'polypeptide(L)'
;NGDVLDSVVHSDIITTVAPLLENNQPSPEICAFFSKHCRNSPRSSVVLAMFTPVIYRILKHNMDFGKNPRLQAFVRDFILALHSKENKDEAFRHFIECMHGPSSECPHPRVLPNLVAICLASVATYFQDSNSFRVRADINNEESDSSTDESVLHDEDVMMTFLRMLQLTADFDDWLPALSGMLLPIPFPKVALYHRKLTTSLKYIIRKFADDPRCE
;
A
#
# COMPACT_ATOMS: atom_id res chain seq x y z
N ASN A 1 1.50 -30.45 11.75
CA ASN A 1 1.73 -31.20 10.49
C ASN A 1 0.82 -30.78 9.34
N GLY A 2 -0.48 -30.53 9.54
CA GLY A 2 -1.35 -30.04 8.43
C GLY A 2 -0.96 -28.67 7.89
N ASP A 3 -0.64 -27.71 8.76
CA ASP A 3 -0.32 -26.32 8.40
C ASP A 3 1.01 -26.17 7.62
N VAL A 4 1.97 -27.05 7.89
CA VAL A 4 3.27 -27.08 7.20
C VAL A 4 3.15 -27.72 5.81
N LEU A 5 2.29 -28.73 5.66
CA LEU A 5 2.00 -29.30 4.34
C LEU A 5 1.25 -28.30 3.46
N ASP A 6 0.30 -27.57 4.04
CA ASP A 6 -0.50 -26.56 3.33
C ASP A 6 0.37 -25.37 2.87
N SER A 7 1.33 -24.94 3.70
CA SER A 7 2.26 -23.86 3.32
C SER A 7 3.23 -24.27 2.20
N VAL A 8 3.71 -25.51 2.20
CA VAL A 8 4.57 -26.07 1.14
C VAL A 8 3.79 -26.18 -0.17
N VAL A 9 2.58 -26.73 -0.15
CA VAL A 9 1.71 -26.84 -1.34
C VAL A 9 1.37 -25.46 -1.91
N HIS A 10 1.05 -24.48 -1.05
CA HIS A 10 0.82 -23.11 -1.49
C HIS A 10 2.05 -22.49 -2.18
N SER A 11 3.24 -22.72 -1.62
CA SER A 11 4.51 -22.24 -2.20
C SER A 11 4.77 -22.82 -3.60
N ASP A 12 4.52 -24.12 -3.79
CA ASP A 12 4.73 -24.80 -5.07
C ASP A 12 3.75 -24.29 -6.15
N ILE A 13 2.47 -24.09 -5.78
CA ILE A 13 1.47 -23.51 -6.67
C ILE A 13 1.87 -22.10 -7.08
N ILE A 14 2.30 -21.26 -6.13
CA ILE A 14 2.75 -19.88 -6.43
C ILE A 14 3.94 -19.89 -7.38
N THR A 15 4.95 -20.72 -7.10
CA THR A 15 6.16 -20.81 -7.91
C THR A 15 5.84 -21.22 -9.35
N THR A 16 4.84 -22.08 -9.54
CA THR A 16 4.37 -22.51 -10.86
C THR A 16 3.56 -21.43 -11.59
N VAL A 17 2.69 -20.72 -10.87
CA VAL A 17 1.70 -19.80 -11.48
C VAL A 17 2.23 -18.39 -11.66
N ALA A 18 3.04 -17.86 -10.74
CA ALA A 18 3.48 -16.46 -10.75
C ALA A 18 4.22 -16.03 -12.03
N PRO A 19 5.13 -16.83 -12.64
CA PRO A 19 5.78 -16.47 -13.90
C PRO A 19 4.79 -16.24 -15.07
N LEU A 20 3.66 -16.97 -15.07
CA LEU A 20 2.63 -16.81 -16.10
C LEU A 20 1.89 -15.47 -15.96
N LEU A 21 1.91 -14.88 -14.76
CA LEU A 21 1.21 -13.65 -14.41
C LEU A 21 2.07 -12.40 -14.57
N GLU A 22 3.34 -12.54 -14.95
CA GLU A 22 4.17 -11.41 -15.35
C GLU A 22 3.62 -10.73 -16.60
N ASN A 23 3.00 -11.52 -17.49
CA ASN A 23 2.44 -11.06 -18.74
C ASN A 23 0.90 -10.94 -18.73
N ASN A 24 0.24 -11.62 -17.77
CA ASN A 24 -1.21 -11.71 -17.68
C ASN A 24 -1.73 -11.10 -16.38
N GLN A 25 -2.85 -10.40 -16.46
CA GLN A 25 -3.51 -9.90 -15.25
C GLN A 25 -4.06 -11.08 -14.43
N PRO A 26 -3.76 -11.18 -13.12
CA PRO A 26 -4.30 -12.26 -12.30
C PRO A 26 -5.82 -12.17 -12.16
N SER A 27 -6.47 -13.34 -12.12
CA SER A 27 -7.90 -13.42 -11.85
C SER A 27 -8.22 -13.00 -10.40
N PRO A 28 -9.48 -12.66 -10.08
CA PRO A 28 -9.91 -12.34 -8.72
C PRO A 28 -9.55 -13.43 -7.68
N GLU A 29 -9.65 -14.70 -8.06
CA GLU A 29 -9.35 -15.86 -7.22
C GLU A 29 -7.86 -15.97 -6.94
N ILE A 30 -7.03 -15.80 -7.97
CA ILE A 30 -5.57 -15.76 -7.84
C ILE A 30 -5.16 -14.59 -6.95
N CYS A 31 -5.76 -13.41 -7.13
CA CYS A 31 -5.49 -12.25 -6.28
C CYS A 31 -5.82 -12.54 -4.81
N ALA A 32 -6.96 -13.18 -4.54
CA ALA A 32 -7.36 -13.55 -3.19
C ALA A 32 -6.40 -14.59 -2.58
N PHE A 33 -5.95 -15.55 -3.37
CA PHE A 33 -4.98 -16.57 -2.97
C PHE A 33 -3.63 -15.94 -2.62
N PHE A 34 -3.08 -15.09 -3.49
CA PHE A 34 -1.80 -14.42 -3.24
C PHE A 34 -1.87 -13.41 -2.08
N SER A 35 -2.96 -12.64 -1.97
CA SER A 35 -3.27 -11.76 -0.83
C SER A 35 -3.23 -12.54 0.49
N LYS A 36 -3.89 -13.71 0.55
CA LYS A 36 -3.86 -14.58 1.73
C LYS A 36 -2.43 -15.03 2.06
N HIS A 37 -1.63 -15.40 1.06
CA HIS A 37 -0.23 -15.80 1.27
C HIS A 37 0.64 -14.65 1.79
N CYS A 38 0.48 -13.42 1.29
CA CYS A 38 1.17 -12.24 1.82
C CYS A 38 0.88 -12.02 3.31
N ARG A 39 -0.38 -12.17 3.74
CA ARG A 39 -0.76 -12.00 5.16
C ARG A 39 -0.24 -13.12 6.06
N ASN A 40 -0.31 -14.36 5.59
CA ASN A 40 0.07 -15.53 6.39
C ASN A 40 1.59 -15.78 6.41
N SER A 41 2.32 -15.31 5.40
CA SER A 41 3.74 -15.59 5.23
C SER A 41 4.50 -14.37 4.67
N PRO A 42 4.42 -13.19 5.32
CA PRO A 42 4.94 -11.93 4.76
C PRO A 42 6.46 -11.91 4.54
N ARG A 43 7.19 -12.73 5.30
CA ARG A 43 8.66 -12.86 5.21
C ARG A 43 9.10 -13.99 4.27
N SER A 44 8.17 -14.67 3.60
CA SER A 44 8.51 -15.74 2.66
C SER A 44 9.29 -15.17 1.47
N SER A 45 10.36 -15.86 1.07
CA SER A 45 11.15 -15.50 -0.12
C SER A 45 10.29 -15.50 -1.38
N VAL A 46 9.26 -16.35 -1.43
CA VAL A 46 8.30 -16.45 -2.53
C VAL A 46 7.51 -15.15 -2.71
N VAL A 47 7.06 -14.53 -1.61
CA VAL A 47 6.31 -13.26 -1.67
C VAL A 47 7.14 -12.20 -2.39
N LEU A 48 8.41 -12.08 -2.04
CA LEU A 48 9.27 -11.03 -2.58
C LEU A 48 9.79 -11.35 -3.98
N ALA A 49 10.23 -12.58 -4.23
CA ALA A 49 10.81 -12.95 -5.52
C ALA A 49 9.72 -13.10 -6.60
N MET A 50 8.60 -13.75 -6.27
CA MET A 50 7.60 -14.16 -7.26
C MET A 50 6.48 -13.13 -7.45
N PHE A 51 6.08 -12.40 -6.40
CA PHE A 51 4.99 -11.43 -6.55
C PHE A 51 5.47 -10.07 -7.06
N THR A 52 6.72 -9.68 -6.83
CA THR A 52 7.22 -8.36 -7.28
C THR A 52 6.98 -8.11 -8.78
N PRO A 53 7.31 -9.03 -9.71
CA PRO A 53 7.00 -8.85 -11.13
C PRO A 53 5.49 -8.70 -11.42
N VAL A 54 4.65 -9.48 -10.73
CA VAL A 54 3.18 -9.44 -10.86
C VAL A 54 2.64 -8.10 -10.36
N ILE A 55 3.13 -7.60 -9.23
CA ILE A 55 2.76 -6.30 -8.65
C ILE A 55 3.17 -5.16 -9.59
N TYR A 56 4.38 -5.22 -10.15
CA TYR A 56 4.85 -4.25 -11.14
C TYR A 56 3.95 -4.24 -12.36
N ARG A 57 3.57 -5.41 -12.87
CA ARG A 57 2.64 -5.56 -13.99
C ARG A 57 1.27 -4.93 -13.67
N ILE A 58 0.71 -5.21 -12.49
CA ILE A 58 -0.58 -4.65 -12.05
C ILE A 58 -0.51 -3.12 -12.02
N LEU A 59 0.50 -2.56 -11.35
CA LEU A 59 0.64 -1.12 -11.19
C LEU A 59 0.95 -0.40 -12.51
N LYS A 60 1.71 -1.03 -13.42
CA LYS A 60 2.01 -0.46 -14.73
C LYS A 60 0.82 -0.56 -15.68
N HIS A 61 0.12 -1.67 -15.76
CA HIS A 61 -0.78 -1.90 -16.90
C HIS A 61 -2.27 -1.92 -16.58
N ASN A 62 -2.66 -1.86 -15.31
CA ASN A 62 -4.07 -1.86 -14.96
C ASN A 62 -4.67 -0.45 -15.09
N MET A 63 -5.64 -0.30 -16.01
CA MET A 63 -6.30 0.99 -16.26
C MET A 63 -7.42 1.31 -15.26
N ASP A 64 -8.05 0.28 -14.69
CA ASP A 64 -9.19 0.37 -13.78
C ASP A 64 -8.81 -0.09 -12.37
N PHE A 65 -7.56 0.13 -11.96
CA PHE A 65 -7.02 -0.40 -10.72
C PHE A 65 -7.85 0.04 -9.51
N GLY A 66 -8.25 1.32 -9.49
CA GLY A 66 -9.15 1.90 -8.48
C GLY A 66 -10.54 1.25 -8.38
N LYS A 67 -10.97 0.48 -9.39
CA LYS A 67 -12.27 -0.22 -9.44
C LYS A 67 -12.16 -1.71 -9.15
N ASN A 68 -10.95 -2.26 -9.00
CA ASN A 68 -10.74 -3.69 -8.78
C ASN A 68 -10.29 -3.97 -7.33
N PRO A 69 -11.23 -4.24 -6.40
CA PRO A 69 -10.91 -4.39 -4.98
C PRO A 69 -9.99 -5.58 -4.69
N ARG A 70 -10.02 -6.64 -5.52
CA ARG A 70 -9.15 -7.82 -5.33
C ARG A 70 -7.71 -7.53 -5.71
N LEU A 71 -7.47 -6.77 -6.78
CA LEU A 71 -6.14 -6.29 -7.12
C LEU A 71 -5.60 -5.32 -6.07
N GLN A 72 -6.43 -4.39 -5.60
CA GLN A 72 -6.05 -3.48 -4.53
C GLN A 72 -5.68 -4.24 -3.25
N ALA A 73 -6.49 -5.21 -2.83
CA ALA A 73 -6.19 -6.04 -1.67
C ALA A 73 -4.85 -6.79 -1.82
N PHE A 74 -4.58 -7.36 -3.01
CA PHE A 74 -3.32 -8.04 -3.25
C PHE A 74 -2.11 -7.08 -3.21
N VAL A 75 -2.19 -5.92 -3.87
CA VAL A 75 -1.12 -4.90 -3.83
C VAL A 75 -0.92 -4.37 -2.42
N ARG A 76 -2.00 -4.09 -1.69
CA ARG A 76 -1.96 -3.66 -0.28
C ARG A 76 -1.24 -4.67 0.59
N ASP A 77 -1.64 -5.94 0.52
CA ASP A 77 -1.06 -6.99 1.37
C ASP A 77 0.39 -7.29 1.01
N PHE A 78 0.77 -7.16 -0.27
CA PHE A 78 2.18 -7.23 -0.67
C PHE A 78 3.00 -6.07 -0.07
N ILE A 79 2.50 -4.84 -0.10
CA ILE A 79 3.19 -3.68 0.52
C ILE A 79 3.31 -3.88 2.04
N LEU A 80 2.30 -4.43 2.70
CA LEU A 80 2.39 -4.77 4.13
C LEU A 80 3.36 -5.93 4.40
N ALA A 81 3.50 -6.87 3.47
CA ALA A 81 4.55 -7.89 3.55
C ALA A 81 5.95 -7.26 3.46
N LEU A 82 6.16 -6.25 2.61
CA LEU A 82 7.41 -5.47 2.58
C LEU A 82 7.69 -4.77 3.92
N HIS A 83 6.67 -4.25 4.60
CA HIS A 83 6.81 -3.65 5.93
C HIS A 83 7.40 -4.63 6.96
N SER A 84 7.13 -5.93 6.80
CA SER A 84 7.54 -6.96 7.75
C SER A 84 9.03 -7.32 7.70
N LYS A 85 9.79 -6.74 6.74
CA LYS A 85 11.24 -6.94 6.60
C LYS A 85 12.02 -6.11 7.63
N GLU A 86 13.18 -6.62 8.06
CA GLU A 86 14.07 -5.90 8.98
C GLU A 86 14.52 -4.54 8.38
N ASN A 87 14.87 -4.53 7.10
CA ASN A 87 15.25 -3.32 6.36
C ASN A 87 14.06 -2.74 5.55
N LYS A 88 12.90 -2.57 6.19
CA LYS A 88 11.66 -2.12 5.49
C LYS A 88 11.81 -0.80 4.73
N ASP A 89 12.55 0.17 5.28
CA ASP A 89 12.76 1.46 4.62
C ASP A 89 13.55 1.33 3.31
N GLU A 90 14.58 0.47 3.29
CA GLU A 90 15.34 0.17 2.08
C GLU A 90 14.48 -0.60 1.07
N ALA A 91 13.69 -1.56 1.55
CA ALA A 91 12.76 -2.30 0.69
C ALA A 91 11.72 -1.38 0.02
N PHE A 92 11.18 -0.39 0.74
CA PHE A 92 10.25 0.58 0.16
C PHE A 92 10.93 1.51 -0.86
N ARG A 93 12.13 2.03 -0.54
CA ARG A 93 12.90 2.85 -1.50
C ARG A 93 13.16 2.09 -2.78
N HIS A 94 13.71 0.89 -2.66
CA HIS A 94 14.02 0.04 -3.81
C HIS A 94 12.78 -0.30 -4.64
N PHE A 95 11.65 -0.60 -3.99
CA PHE A 95 10.39 -0.85 -4.67
C PHE A 95 9.92 0.37 -5.48
N ILE A 96 9.92 1.57 -4.87
CA ILE A 96 9.50 2.80 -5.56
C ILE A 96 10.46 3.14 -6.70
N GLU A 97 11.78 3.04 -6.49
CA GLU A 97 12.80 3.26 -7.53
C GLU A 97 12.60 2.33 -8.74
N CYS A 98 12.31 1.05 -8.49
CA CYS A 98 12.04 0.08 -9.56
C CYS A 98 10.71 0.37 -10.29
N MET A 99 9.73 0.92 -9.59
CA MET A 99 8.45 1.33 -10.17
C MET A 99 8.57 2.61 -10.99
N HIS A 100 9.40 3.56 -10.54
CA HIS A 100 9.76 4.78 -11.24
C HIS A 100 10.53 4.46 -12.53
N GLY A 101 11.53 3.57 -12.43
CA GLY A 101 12.36 3.11 -13.54
C GLY A 101 13.79 3.69 -13.49
N PRO A 102 14.80 2.97 -14.01
CA PRO A 102 16.21 3.38 -13.92
C PRO A 102 16.58 4.56 -14.83
N SER A 103 15.68 4.95 -15.73
CA SER A 103 15.89 6.01 -16.71
C SER A 103 14.75 7.00 -16.51
N SER A 104 15.07 8.20 -16.06
CA SER A 104 14.16 9.35 -15.90
C SER A 104 13.47 9.80 -17.20
N GLU A 105 13.38 8.94 -18.22
CA GLU A 105 12.87 9.26 -19.55
C GLU A 105 11.38 8.95 -19.74
N CYS A 106 10.74 8.11 -18.92
CA CYS A 106 9.27 8.11 -18.77
C CYS A 106 8.84 7.11 -17.69
N PRO A 107 8.51 7.53 -16.44
CA PRO A 107 7.81 6.63 -15.53
C PRO A 107 6.49 6.23 -16.17
N HIS A 108 6.17 4.93 -16.15
CA HIS A 108 4.98 4.44 -16.83
C HIS A 108 3.73 5.18 -16.32
N PRO A 109 2.89 5.78 -17.20
CA PRO A 109 1.91 6.82 -16.83
C PRO A 109 0.82 6.37 -15.84
N ARG A 110 0.73 5.07 -15.57
CA ARG A 110 -0.23 4.47 -14.63
C ARG A 110 0.35 4.18 -13.25
N VAL A 111 1.68 4.13 -13.13
CA VAL A 111 2.34 3.76 -11.88
C VAL A 111 1.99 4.72 -10.77
N LEU A 112 2.22 6.02 -10.99
CA LEU A 112 1.93 7.04 -10.00
C LEU A 112 0.43 7.09 -9.64
N PRO A 113 -0.52 7.17 -10.60
CA PRO A 113 -1.95 7.10 -10.26
C PRO A 113 -2.35 5.85 -9.46
N ASN A 114 -1.85 4.67 -9.83
CA ASN A 114 -2.19 3.43 -9.15
C ASN A 114 -1.58 3.34 -7.74
N LEU A 115 -0.34 3.81 -7.56
CA LEU A 115 0.31 3.91 -6.25
C LEU A 115 -0.43 4.91 -5.34
N VAL A 116 -0.76 6.09 -5.85
CA VAL A 116 -1.52 7.09 -5.09
C VAL A 116 -2.89 6.54 -4.72
N ALA A 117 -3.60 5.90 -5.66
CA ALA A 117 -4.91 5.30 -5.39
C ALA A 117 -4.88 4.29 -4.23
N ILE A 118 -3.91 3.37 -4.20
CA ILE A 118 -3.84 2.39 -3.11
C ILE A 118 -3.44 3.03 -1.77
N CYS A 119 -2.57 4.05 -1.80
CA CYS A 119 -2.19 4.76 -0.58
C CYS A 119 -3.36 5.53 0.01
N LEU A 120 -4.09 6.28 -0.83
CA LEU A 120 -5.28 7.03 -0.41
C LEU A 120 -6.38 6.11 0.08
N ALA A 121 -6.66 5.01 -0.63
CA ALA A 121 -7.64 4.02 -0.19
C ALA A 121 -7.28 3.45 1.19
N SER A 122 -6.02 3.08 1.41
CA SER A 122 -5.57 2.49 2.68
C SER A 122 -5.61 3.47 3.85
N VAL A 123 -5.24 4.74 3.62
CA VAL A 123 -5.36 5.79 4.64
C VAL A 123 -6.83 6.13 4.92
N ALA A 124 -7.68 6.15 3.88
CA ALA A 124 -9.11 6.40 4.06
C ALA A 124 -9.78 5.29 4.89
N THR A 125 -9.44 4.02 4.63
CA THR A 125 -9.93 2.88 5.42
C THR A 125 -9.62 3.06 6.91
N TYR A 126 -8.40 3.47 7.27
CA TYR A 126 -8.03 3.73 8.67
C TYR A 126 -8.99 4.73 9.35
N PHE A 127 -9.31 5.85 8.70
CA PHE A 127 -10.21 6.85 9.29
C PHE A 127 -11.68 6.47 9.24
N GLN A 128 -12.11 5.66 8.27
CA GLN A 128 -13.47 5.12 8.21
C GLN A 128 -13.70 4.12 9.35
N ASP A 129 -12.74 3.22 9.58
CA ASP A 129 -12.82 2.18 10.60
C ASP A 129 -12.61 2.75 12.00
N SER A 130 -11.64 3.67 12.17
CA SER A 130 -11.41 4.37 13.45
C SER A 130 -12.62 5.20 13.88
N ASN A 131 -13.28 5.89 12.93
CA ASN A 131 -14.49 6.65 13.24
C ASN A 131 -15.66 5.72 13.59
N SER A 132 -15.77 4.59 12.89
CA SER A 132 -16.79 3.55 13.18
C SER A 132 -16.57 2.91 14.56
N PHE A 133 -15.31 2.69 14.95
CA PHE A 133 -14.94 2.16 16.27
C PHE A 133 -15.28 3.15 17.39
N ARG A 134 -14.93 4.44 17.20
CA ARG A 134 -15.25 5.51 18.17
C ARG A 134 -16.75 5.71 18.36
N VAL A 135 -17.53 5.73 17.27
CA VAL A 135 -19.00 5.80 17.34
C VAL A 135 -19.60 4.60 18.07
N ARG A 136 -19.03 3.39 17.91
CA ARG A 136 -19.48 2.19 18.62
C ARG A 136 -19.15 2.22 20.11
N ALA A 137 -17.98 2.73 20.48
CA ALA A 137 -17.55 2.90 21.87
C ALA A 137 -18.43 3.92 22.62
N ASP A 138 -18.83 5.01 21.95
CA ASP A 138 -19.72 6.02 22.54
C ASP A 138 -21.15 5.50 22.80
N ILE A 139 -21.58 4.44 22.10
CA ILE A 139 -22.89 3.78 22.28
C ILE A 139 -22.83 2.69 23.36
N ASN A 140 -21.70 1.98 23.47
CA ASN A 140 -21.52 0.84 24.36
C ASN A 140 -20.63 1.24 25.55
N ASN A 141 -21.17 2.06 26.44
CA ASN A 141 -20.46 2.51 27.63
C ASN A 141 -20.51 1.45 28.75
N GLU A 142 -19.87 0.29 28.56
CA GLU A 142 -19.57 -0.68 29.65
C GLU A 142 -18.21 -1.36 29.40
N GLU A 143 -17.33 -1.24 30.41
CA GLU A 143 -16.14 -2.03 30.74
C GLU A 143 -15.14 -2.44 29.63
N SER A 144 -14.01 -1.72 29.66
CA SER A 144 -12.65 -2.08 29.21
C SER A 144 -12.40 -3.47 28.62
N ASP A 145 -11.84 -3.51 27.41
CA ASP A 145 -11.02 -4.64 26.97
C ASP A 145 -9.71 -4.17 26.29
N SER A 146 -8.58 -4.71 26.75
CA SER A 146 -7.20 -4.35 26.35
C SER A 146 -6.84 -4.74 24.92
N SER A 147 -7.76 -5.40 24.21
CA SER A 147 -7.65 -5.80 22.80
C SER A 147 -7.79 -4.62 21.81
N THR A 148 -8.34 -3.50 22.27
CA THR A 148 -8.50 -2.28 21.45
C THR A 148 -7.17 -1.60 21.14
N ASP A 149 -6.22 -1.63 22.09
CA ASP A 149 -4.98 -0.84 21.97
C ASP A 149 -4.00 -1.49 20.97
N GLU A 150 -3.88 -2.83 20.98
CA GLU A 150 -3.00 -3.57 20.06
C GLU A 150 -3.51 -3.53 18.61
N SER A 151 -4.83 -3.62 18.40
CA SER A 151 -5.43 -3.54 17.07
C SER A 151 -5.32 -2.14 16.45
N VAL A 152 -5.54 -1.09 17.26
CA VAL A 152 -5.37 0.31 16.82
C VAL A 152 -3.91 0.63 16.49
N LEU A 153 -2.94 0.13 17.28
CA LEU A 153 -1.52 0.26 16.97
C LEU A 153 -1.15 -0.42 15.64
N HIS A 154 -1.72 -1.60 15.37
CA HIS A 154 -1.55 -2.29 14.10
C HIS A 154 -2.13 -1.52 12.91
N ASP A 155 -3.32 -0.95 13.05
CA ASP A 155 -3.99 -0.18 12.00
C ASP A 155 -3.28 1.17 11.73
N GLU A 156 -2.71 1.80 12.77
CA GLU A 156 -1.91 3.01 12.60
C GLU A 156 -0.61 2.71 11.85
N ASP A 157 0.06 1.58 12.12
CA ASP A 157 1.25 1.15 11.37
C ASP A 157 0.94 0.87 9.89
N VAL A 158 -0.23 0.29 9.61
CA VAL A 158 -0.74 0.15 8.23
C VAL A 158 -0.89 1.53 7.58
N MET A 159 -1.59 2.47 8.22
CA MET A 159 -1.76 3.84 7.70
C MET A 159 -0.39 4.51 7.44
N MET A 160 0.52 4.41 8.41
CA MET A 160 1.86 5.00 8.31
C MET A 160 2.71 4.38 7.20
N THR A 161 2.51 3.10 6.90
CA THR A 161 3.15 2.43 5.75
C THR A 161 2.78 3.11 4.43
N PHE A 162 1.49 3.36 4.20
CA PHE A 162 1.04 3.99 2.96
C PHE A 162 1.38 5.49 2.88
N LEU A 163 1.42 6.19 4.03
CA LEU A 163 1.97 7.55 4.08
C LEU A 163 3.46 7.58 3.74
N ARG A 164 4.24 6.59 4.20
CA ARG A 164 5.66 6.48 3.85
C ARG A 164 5.87 6.27 2.36
N MET A 165 5.04 5.43 1.73
CA MET A 165 5.05 5.23 0.28
C MET A 165 4.80 6.55 -0.46
N LEU A 166 3.81 7.35 -0.04
CA LEU A 166 3.55 8.68 -0.62
C LEU A 166 4.74 9.64 -0.45
N GLN A 167 5.41 9.63 0.71
CA GLN A 167 6.60 10.45 0.92
C GLN A 167 7.73 10.08 -0.04
N LEU A 168 7.97 8.78 -0.24
CA LEU A 168 8.97 8.30 -1.19
C LEU A 168 8.61 8.67 -2.63
N THR A 169 7.32 8.64 -3.01
CA THR A 169 6.90 9.12 -4.33
C THR A 169 7.15 10.62 -4.52
N ALA A 170 7.05 11.42 -3.44
CA ALA A 170 7.32 12.86 -3.46
C ALA A 170 8.82 13.22 -3.51
N ASP A 171 9.71 12.22 -3.45
CA ASP A 171 11.15 12.43 -3.64
C ASP A 171 11.56 12.43 -5.12
N PHE A 172 10.66 12.09 -6.03
CA PHE A 172 10.89 12.12 -7.48
C PHE A 172 10.34 13.42 -8.07
N ASP A 173 11.24 14.28 -8.53
CA ASP A 173 10.88 15.60 -9.05
C ASP A 173 9.93 15.51 -10.25
N ASP A 174 10.11 14.55 -11.16
CA ASP A 174 9.23 14.37 -12.32
C ASP A 174 7.81 13.88 -11.97
N TRP A 175 7.63 13.20 -10.83
CA TRP A 175 6.31 12.83 -10.31
C TRP A 175 5.63 13.95 -9.54
N LEU A 176 6.38 14.92 -9.05
CA LEU A 176 5.89 15.92 -8.11
C LEU A 176 4.70 16.76 -8.65
N PRO A 177 4.69 17.23 -9.92
CA PRO A 177 3.54 17.97 -10.46
C PRO A 177 2.27 17.13 -10.60
N ALA A 178 2.42 15.86 -10.99
CA ALA A 178 1.27 14.95 -11.12
C ALA A 178 0.75 14.53 -9.74
N LEU A 179 1.66 14.28 -8.80
CA LEU A 179 1.33 13.93 -7.42
C LEU A 179 0.59 15.08 -6.71
N SER A 180 1.02 16.33 -6.90
CA SER A 180 0.34 17.49 -6.32
C SER A 180 -1.09 17.61 -6.84
N GLY A 181 -1.29 17.47 -8.16
CA GLY A 181 -2.62 17.47 -8.77
C GLY A 181 -3.53 16.35 -8.23
N MET A 182 -2.97 15.17 -7.92
CA MET A 182 -3.74 14.04 -7.35
C MET A 182 -4.07 14.20 -5.86
N LEU A 183 -3.29 14.98 -5.12
CA LEU A 183 -3.53 15.25 -3.70
C LEU A 183 -4.32 16.54 -3.45
N LEU A 184 -4.79 17.21 -4.51
CA LEU A 184 -5.58 18.45 -4.43
C LEU A 184 -7.01 18.26 -4.96
N PRO A 185 -8.07 18.60 -4.19
CA PRO A 185 -8.02 18.98 -2.77
C PRO A 185 -7.58 17.80 -1.90
N ILE A 186 -7.09 18.09 -0.67
CA ILE A 186 -6.62 17.06 0.25
C ILE A 186 -7.67 15.94 0.38
N PRO A 187 -7.39 14.70 -0.08
CA PRO A 187 -8.38 13.66 -0.27
C PRO A 187 -8.66 12.87 1.02
N PHE A 188 -8.60 13.54 2.17
CA PHE A 188 -8.79 12.92 3.48
C PHE A 188 -9.98 13.56 4.21
N PRO A 189 -10.71 12.78 5.04
CA PRO A 189 -11.80 13.33 5.84
C PRO A 189 -11.27 14.35 6.85
N LYS A 190 -12.10 15.32 7.26
CA LYS A 190 -11.68 16.39 8.19
C LYS A 190 -11.04 15.87 9.48
N VAL A 191 -11.53 14.74 10.00
CA VAL A 191 -10.96 14.08 11.19
C VAL A 191 -9.48 13.72 11.03
N ALA A 192 -9.05 13.37 9.83
CA ALA A 192 -7.65 13.04 9.53
C ALA A 192 -6.72 14.23 9.74
N LEU A 193 -7.21 15.46 9.53
CA LEU A 193 -6.44 16.70 9.70
C LEU A 193 -6.10 17.01 11.16
N TYR A 194 -6.73 16.32 12.12
CA TYR A 194 -6.37 16.40 13.54
C TYR A 194 -5.41 15.30 13.98
N HIS A 195 -5.11 14.32 13.11
CA HIS A 195 -4.24 13.20 13.43
C HIS A 195 -2.76 13.59 13.31
N ARG A 196 -2.05 13.69 14.45
CA ARG A 196 -0.69 14.25 14.52
C ARG A 196 0.33 13.54 13.62
N LYS A 197 0.35 12.20 13.58
CA LYS A 197 1.31 11.46 12.75
C LYS A 197 1.04 11.68 11.25
N LEU A 198 -0.24 11.76 10.87
CA LEU A 198 -0.63 12.00 9.48
C LEU A 198 -0.26 13.43 9.06
N THR A 199 -0.61 14.43 9.85
CA THR A 199 -0.29 15.83 9.52
C THR A 199 1.20 16.08 9.47
N THR A 200 1.99 15.42 10.33
CA THR A 200 3.46 15.46 10.25
C THR A 200 3.96 14.85 8.94
N SER A 201 3.42 13.71 8.53
CA SER A 201 3.78 13.08 7.26
C SER A 201 3.36 13.92 6.04
N LEU A 202 2.17 14.51 6.06
CA LEU A 202 1.70 15.40 5.00
C LEU A 202 2.50 16.69 4.92
N LYS A 203 2.96 17.25 6.05
CA LYS A 203 3.82 18.43 6.07
C LYS A 203 5.08 18.23 5.22
N TYR A 204 5.66 17.03 5.21
CA TYR A 204 6.79 16.70 4.35
C TYR A 204 6.43 16.85 2.86
N ILE A 205 5.33 16.22 2.46
CA ILE A 205 4.87 16.20 1.05
C ILE A 205 4.46 17.60 0.60
N ILE A 206 3.71 18.33 1.42
CA ILE A 206 3.28 19.70 1.13
C ILE A 206 4.49 20.62 0.98
N ARG A 207 5.52 20.47 1.83
CA ARG A 207 6.75 21.25 1.69
C ARG A 207 7.44 20.96 0.36
N LYS A 208 7.51 19.70 -0.07
CA LYS A 208 8.04 19.36 -1.41
C LYS A 208 7.28 20.08 -2.52
N PHE A 209 5.95 20.13 -2.46
CA PHE A 209 5.16 20.88 -3.43
C PHE A 209 5.44 22.38 -3.40
N ALA A 210 5.52 22.97 -2.20
CA ALA A 210 5.78 24.40 -2.04
C ALA A 210 7.20 24.81 -2.49
N ASP A 211 8.17 23.90 -2.37
CA ASP A 211 9.55 24.12 -2.78
C ASP A 211 9.77 23.79 -4.29
N ASP A 212 8.77 23.24 -4.99
CA ASP A 212 8.86 22.91 -6.42
C ASP A 212 8.78 24.19 -7.27
N PRO A 213 9.83 24.54 -8.05
CA PRO A 213 9.85 25.76 -8.86
C PRO A 213 8.82 25.76 -10.00
N ARG A 214 8.21 24.61 -10.33
CA ARG A 214 7.12 24.50 -11.32
C ARG A 214 5.74 24.77 -10.70
N CYS A 215 5.65 24.83 -9.38
CA CYS A 215 4.42 25.21 -8.69
C CYS A 215 4.26 26.72 -8.78
N GLU A 216 3.33 27.18 -9.63
CA GLU A 216 2.89 28.59 -9.70
C GLU A 216 1.95 28.96 -8.55
#